data_AF-A0A2Z6AW58-F1
#
_entry.id   AF-A0A2Z6AW58-F1
#
_cell.length_a   1.000
_cell.length_b   1.000
_cell.length_c   1.000
_cell.angle_alpha   90.00
_cell.angle_beta   90.00
_cell.angle_gamma   90.00
#
_symmetry.space_group_name_H-M   'P 1'
#
loop_
_entity.id
_entity.type
_entity.pdbx_description
1 polymer ?
#
loop_
_entity_poly.entity_id
_entity_poly.type
_entity_poly.pdbx_seq_one_letter_code
_entity_poly.pdbx_strand_id
1 'polypeptide(L)'
;MADNVRHFPACACRHYELGHCLYEERLNPGFRERWRCKVLTEWEKAYDDFLLRAEAFHLKPEEAVELWEARLERLMAQARQCPDFSAGAEESATGCLNELEGLCMKMLPECDGRCRHYTILKSDNNINGCDD
;
A
#
# COMPACT_ATOMS: atom_id res chain seq x y z
N MET A 1 11.86 -37.25 -18.25
CA MET A 1 12.64 -36.02 -18.55
C MET A 1 12.29 -35.03 -17.46
N ALA A 2 13.18 -34.82 -16.50
CA ALA A 2 12.96 -33.89 -15.41
C ALA A 2 13.18 -32.47 -15.96
N ASP A 3 12.09 -31.72 -16.05
CA ASP A 3 12.15 -30.31 -16.43
C ASP A 3 12.93 -29.58 -15.33
N ASN A 4 14.10 -29.06 -15.67
CA ASN A 4 14.94 -28.27 -14.77
C ASN A 4 14.27 -26.90 -14.57
N VAL A 5 13.25 -26.86 -13.71
CA VAL A 5 12.67 -25.62 -13.23
C VAL A 5 13.70 -24.96 -12.31
N ARG A 6 14.56 -24.12 -12.87
CA ARG A 6 15.45 -23.26 -12.09
C ARG A 6 14.58 -22.37 -11.21
N HIS A 7 14.69 -22.53 -9.89
CA HIS A 7 14.06 -21.64 -8.93
C HIS A 7 14.79 -20.31 -8.99
N PHE A 8 14.25 -19.38 -9.76
CA PHE A 8 14.70 -18.01 -9.69
C PHE A 8 14.12 -17.36 -8.44
N PRO A 9 14.92 -16.56 -7.71
CA PRO A 9 14.44 -15.91 -6.52
C PRO A 9 13.23 -15.04 -6.83
N ALA A 10 12.22 -15.07 -5.96
CA ALA A 10 11.02 -14.25 -6.11
C ALA A 10 11.37 -12.76 -6.26
N CYS A 11 12.41 -12.30 -5.57
CA CYS A 11 12.90 -10.92 -5.59
C CYS A 11 13.34 -10.40 -6.97
N ALA A 12 13.62 -11.29 -7.93
CA ALA A 12 13.97 -10.91 -9.29
C ALA A 12 12.74 -10.68 -10.19
N CYS A 13 11.53 -11.04 -9.74
CA CYS A 13 10.30 -10.81 -10.48
C CYS A 13 9.89 -9.33 -10.36
N ARG A 14 9.52 -8.68 -11.46
CA ARG A 14 9.01 -7.31 -11.45
C ARG A 14 7.82 -7.12 -10.52
N HIS A 15 7.01 -8.16 -10.31
CA HIS A 15 5.77 -8.11 -9.54
C HIS A 15 5.98 -8.41 -8.05
N TYR A 16 7.19 -8.79 -7.65
CA TYR A 16 7.52 -9.04 -6.27
C TYR A 16 7.72 -7.72 -5.54
N GLU A 17 7.13 -7.62 -4.35
CA GLU A 17 7.33 -6.50 -3.44
C GLU A 17 7.23 -7.04 -2.01
N LEU A 18 8.30 -6.90 -1.22
CA LEU A 18 8.37 -7.29 0.21
C LEU A 18 7.71 -8.66 0.54
N GLY A 19 7.93 -9.69 -0.28
CA GLY A 19 7.38 -11.04 -0.05
C GLY A 19 6.00 -11.30 -0.66
N HIS A 20 5.37 -10.30 -1.25
CA HIS A 20 4.02 -10.39 -1.85
C HIS A 20 4.04 -10.16 -3.37
N CYS A 21 2.98 -10.61 -4.04
CA CYS A 21 2.84 -10.53 -5.49
C CYS A 21 1.81 -9.47 -5.91
N LEU A 22 2.29 -8.43 -6.60
CA LEU A 22 1.49 -7.33 -7.16
C LEU A 22 0.93 -7.61 -8.56
N TYR A 23 1.09 -8.83 -9.10
CA TYR A 23 0.73 -9.11 -10.50
C TYR A 23 -0.71 -8.76 -10.82
N GLU A 24 -1.66 -9.26 -10.01
CA GLU A 24 -3.08 -9.03 -10.24
C GLU A 24 -3.48 -7.57 -10.07
N GLU A 25 -2.90 -6.86 -9.10
CA GLU A 25 -3.18 -5.45 -8.87
C GLU A 25 -2.67 -4.60 -10.03
N ARG A 26 -1.47 -4.88 -10.55
CA ARG A 26 -0.94 -4.20 -11.73
C ARG A 26 -1.70 -4.54 -13.01
N LEU A 27 -2.33 -5.71 -13.07
CA LEU A 27 -3.17 -6.10 -14.19
C LEU A 27 -4.51 -5.33 -14.18
N ASN A 28 -5.12 -5.16 -13.00
CA ASN A 28 -6.38 -4.44 -12.83
C ASN A 28 -6.36 -3.61 -11.54
N PRO A 29 -5.80 -2.38 -11.58
CA PRO A 29 -5.69 -1.53 -10.40
C PRO A 29 -7.03 -1.27 -9.74
N GLY A 30 -7.10 -1.42 -8.42
CA GLY A 30 -8.30 -1.21 -7.63
C GLY A 30 -9.39 -2.28 -7.78
N PHE A 31 -9.18 -3.34 -8.59
CA PHE A 31 -10.20 -4.38 -8.78
C PHE A 31 -10.51 -5.14 -7.48
N ARG A 32 -9.50 -5.33 -6.62
CA ARG A 32 -9.68 -6.00 -5.32
C ARG A 32 -9.64 -4.99 -4.19
N GLU A 33 -10.81 -4.44 -3.86
CA GLU A 33 -10.97 -3.48 -2.75
C GLU A 33 -10.41 -3.99 -1.41
N ARG A 34 -10.47 -5.31 -1.17
CA ARG A 34 -9.91 -5.92 0.05
C ARG A 34 -8.40 -5.72 0.22
N TRP A 35 -7.67 -5.34 -0.83
CA TRP A 35 -6.24 -5.06 -0.79
C TRP A 35 -5.92 -3.63 -0.39
N ARG A 36 -6.92 -2.74 -0.40
CA ARG A 36 -6.72 -1.35 -0.01
C ARG A 36 -6.32 -1.26 1.46
N CYS A 37 -5.47 -0.29 1.76
CA CYS A 37 -5.14 0.07 3.13
C CYS A 37 -6.40 0.56 3.84
N LYS A 38 -6.80 -0.15 4.90
CA LYS A 38 -8.00 0.19 5.69
C LYS A 38 -7.89 1.58 6.31
N VAL A 39 -6.71 1.94 6.82
CA VAL A 39 -6.46 3.26 7.42
C VAL A 39 -6.67 4.38 6.39
N LEU A 40 -6.08 4.26 5.19
CA LEU A 40 -6.27 5.27 4.13
C LEU A 40 -7.73 5.35 3.68
N THR A 41 -8.39 4.20 3.54
CA THR A 41 -9.82 4.15 3.19
C THR A 41 -10.67 4.87 4.25
N GLU A 42 -10.35 4.72 5.53
CA GLU A 42 -11.03 5.44 6.62
C GLU A 42 -10.74 6.94 6.62
N TRP A 43 -9.52 7.35 6.28
CA TRP A 43 -9.14 8.76 6.19
C TRP A 43 -9.81 9.44 4.99
N GLU A 44 -9.84 8.80 3.83
CA GLU A 44 -10.56 9.27 2.65
C GLU A 44 -12.04 9.50 3.00
N LYS A 45 -12.69 8.50 3.61
CA LYS A 45 -14.07 8.63 4.06
C LYS A 45 -14.24 9.78 5.07
N ALA A 46 -13.32 9.91 6.03
CA ALA A 46 -13.36 10.97 7.02
C ALA A 46 -13.22 12.37 6.40
N TYR A 47 -12.45 12.47 5.32
CA TYR A 47 -12.25 13.68 4.54
C TYR A 47 -13.48 14.01 3.69
N ASP A 48 -14.05 13.04 2.98
CA ASP A 48 -15.30 13.22 2.23
C ASP A 48 -16.44 13.68 3.15
N ASP A 49 -16.60 13.03 4.30
CA ASP A 49 -17.57 13.43 5.33
C ASP A 49 -17.30 14.84 5.87
N PHE A 50 -16.02 15.24 5.94
CA PHE A 50 -15.63 16.57 6.38
C PHE A 50 -15.99 17.63 5.33
N LEU A 51 -15.71 17.39 4.05
CA LEU A 51 -16.03 18.33 2.97
C LEU A 51 -17.53 18.62 2.89
N LEU A 52 -18.36 17.58 2.96
CA LEU A 52 -19.82 17.73 2.98
C LEU A 52 -20.30 18.61 4.14
N ARG A 53 -19.69 18.47 5.31
CA ARG A 53 -20.02 19.30 6.48
C ARG A 53 -19.52 20.73 6.32
N ALA A 54 -18.29 20.91 5.84
CA ALA A 54 -17.71 22.23 5.63
C ALA A 54 -18.56 23.06 4.66
N GLU A 55 -19.04 22.43 3.59
CA GLU A 55 -19.98 23.03 2.65
C GLU A 55 -21.32 23.38 3.31
N ALA A 56 -21.93 22.43 4.05
CA ALA A 56 -23.20 22.63 4.74
C ALA A 56 -23.18 23.75 5.79
N PHE A 57 -22.02 23.99 6.41
CA PHE A 57 -21.82 25.07 7.38
C PHE A 57 -21.24 26.35 6.76
N HIS A 58 -21.04 26.38 5.43
CA HIS A 58 -20.43 27.49 4.71
C HIS A 58 -19.11 27.96 5.34
N LEU A 59 -18.29 27.02 5.78
CA LEU A 59 -16.99 27.33 6.36
C LEU A 59 -16.11 28.03 5.33
N LYS A 60 -15.35 29.02 5.78
CA LYS A 60 -14.31 29.60 4.93
C LYS A 60 -13.16 28.59 4.75
N PRO A 61 -12.43 28.66 3.62
CA PRO A 61 -11.30 27.75 3.38
C PRO A 61 -10.29 27.70 4.53
N GLU A 62 -9.97 28.84 5.14
CA GLU A 62 -8.99 28.92 6.22
C GLU A 62 -9.48 28.18 7.49
N GLU A 63 -10.75 28.39 7.86
CA GLU A 63 -11.38 27.71 8.99
C GLU A 63 -11.48 26.19 8.76
N ALA A 64 -11.77 25.79 7.52
CA ALA A 64 -11.83 24.38 7.15
C ALA A 64 -10.45 23.71 7.25
N VAL A 65 -9.37 24.38 6.83
CA VAL A 65 -8.01 23.85 6.93
C VAL A 65 -7.62 23.62 8.38
N GLU A 66 -7.81 24.62 9.27
CA GLU A 66 -7.48 24.48 10.70
C GLU A 66 -8.24 23.32 11.36
N LEU A 67 -9.54 23.19 11.07
CA LEU A 67 -10.37 22.11 11.60
C LEU A 67 -9.96 20.73 11.06
N TRP A 68 -9.55 20.67 9.79
CA TRP A 68 -9.09 19.44 9.18
C TRP A 68 -7.73 19.01 9.74
N GLU A 69 -6.77 19.91 9.90
CA GLU A 69 -5.46 19.62 10.48
C GLU A 69 -5.58 19.00 11.88
N ALA A 70 -6.38 19.61 12.76
CA ALA A 70 -6.64 19.09 14.10
C ALA A 70 -7.37 17.72 14.10
N ARG A 71 -8.13 17.40 13.03
CA ARG A 71 -8.73 16.07 12.86
C ARG A 71 -7.72 15.07 12.31
N LEU A 72 -6.89 15.48 11.37
CA LEU A 72 -5.86 14.65 10.76
C LEU A 72 -4.84 14.17 11.80
N GLU A 73 -4.39 15.04 12.72
CA GLU A 73 -3.51 14.64 13.83
C GLU A 73 -4.10 13.49 14.67
N ARG A 74 -5.40 13.54 14.94
CA ARG A 74 -6.11 12.48 15.67
C ARG A 74 -6.19 11.19 14.85
N LEU A 75 -6.45 11.30 13.55
CA LEU A 75 -6.47 10.16 12.63
C LEU A 75 -5.09 9.49 12.51
N MET A 76 -4.02 10.28 12.47
CA MET A 76 -2.63 9.79 12.49
C MET A 76 -2.31 9.03 13.78
N ALA A 77 -2.78 9.50 14.93
CA ALA A 77 -2.62 8.79 16.19
C ALA A 77 -3.40 7.45 16.20
N GLN A 78 -4.60 7.42 15.58
CA GLN A 78 -5.43 6.22 15.48
C GLN A 78 -4.87 5.19 14.49
N ALA A 79 -4.20 5.61 13.42
CA ALA A 79 -3.60 4.70 12.43
C ALA A 79 -2.65 3.68 13.06
N ARG A 80 -1.93 4.08 14.13
CA ARG A 80 -1.01 3.20 14.89
C ARG A 80 -1.71 2.05 15.61
N GLN A 81 -3.04 2.08 15.70
CA GLN A 81 -3.86 1.03 16.31
C GLN A 81 -4.29 -0.04 15.29
N CYS A 82 -4.02 0.16 13.99
CA CYS A 82 -4.28 -0.86 12.99
C CYS A 82 -3.46 -2.13 13.31
N PRO A 83 -4.09 -3.33 13.33
CA PRO A 83 -3.39 -4.58 13.66
C PRO A 83 -2.22 -4.92 12.73
N ASP A 84 -2.28 -4.43 11.49
CA ASP A 84 -1.27 -4.63 10.46
C ASP A 84 -0.27 -3.46 10.37
N PHE A 85 -0.32 -2.51 11.32
CA PHE A 85 0.57 -1.36 11.32
C PHE A 85 2.00 -1.78 11.69
N SER A 86 2.96 -1.33 10.89
CA SER A 86 4.39 -1.44 11.20
C SER A 86 5.06 -0.11 10.93
N ALA A 87 5.65 0.51 11.95
CA ALA A 87 6.32 1.81 11.80
C ALA A 87 7.59 1.69 10.95
N GLY A 88 7.90 2.73 10.17
CA GLY A 88 9.21 2.87 9.51
C GLY A 88 9.19 3.36 8.07
N ALA A 89 8.02 3.65 7.49
CA ALA A 89 7.94 4.26 6.17
C ALA A 89 7.81 5.79 6.32
N GLU A 90 8.91 6.52 6.17
CA GLU A 90 8.89 7.99 6.24
C GLU A 90 8.09 8.63 5.09
N GLU A 91 8.04 7.96 3.93
CA GLU A 91 7.33 8.43 2.73
C GLU A 91 5.85 8.01 2.68
N SER A 92 5.41 7.09 3.56
CA SER A 92 4.00 6.69 3.64
C SER A 92 3.18 7.77 4.33
N ALA A 93 2.02 8.12 3.75
CA ALA A 93 1.07 9.03 4.39
C ALA A 93 0.60 8.54 5.78
N THR A 94 0.62 7.23 6.00
CA THR A 94 0.26 6.62 7.29
C THR A 94 1.46 6.39 8.21
N GLY A 95 2.69 6.50 7.71
CA GLY A 95 3.91 6.09 8.40
C GLY A 95 4.13 4.57 8.47
N CYS A 96 3.31 3.78 7.77
CA CYS A 96 3.30 2.33 7.84
C CYS A 96 4.14 1.68 6.72
N LEU A 97 5.06 0.79 7.07
CA LEU A 97 5.88 -0.01 6.13
C LEU A 97 5.06 -0.94 5.24
N ASN A 98 3.86 -1.31 5.69
CA ASN A 98 2.98 -2.20 4.92
C ASN A 98 2.06 -1.42 3.96
N GLU A 99 2.11 -0.08 3.97
CA GLU A 99 1.34 0.73 3.03
C GLU A 99 2.17 0.99 1.78
N LEU A 100 1.57 0.70 0.62
CA LEU A 100 2.19 0.92 -0.67
C LEU A 100 1.13 1.41 -1.67
N GLU A 101 1.24 2.66 -2.11
CA GLU A 101 0.37 3.26 -3.12
C GLU A 101 -1.13 3.07 -2.82
N GLY A 102 -1.54 3.17 -1.55
CA GLY A 102 -2.93 2.97 -1.13
C GLY A 102 -3.31 1.52 -0.82
N LEU A 103 -2.39 0.57 -0.97
CA LEU A 103 -2.57 -0.86 -0.69
C LEU A 103 -1.99 -1.23 0.67
N CYS A 104 -2.46 -2.35 1.22
CA CYS A 104 -1.84 -3.01 2.36
C CYS A 104 -1.13 -4.28 1.90
N MET A 105 0.19 -4.32 2.05
CA MET A 105 1.04 -5.46 1.70
C MET A 105 0.57 -6.76 2.36
N LYS A 106 0.10 -6.69 3.63
CA LYS A 106 -0.42 -7.84 4.37
C LYS A 106 -1.70 -8.46 3.77
N MET A 107 -2.39 -7.73 2.90
CA MET A 107 -3.60 -8.20 2.22
C MET A 107 -3.33 -8.79 0.83
N LEU A 108 -2.14 -8.52 0.26
CA LEU A 108 -1.71 -9.05 -1.03
C LEU A 108 -1.31 -10.52 -0.90
N PRO A 109 -1.46 -11.32 -1.98
CA PRO A 109 -1.05 -12.72 -1.96
C PRO A 109 0.46 -12.82 -1.76
N GLU A 110 0.89 -13.79 -0.95
CA GLU A 110 2.31 -14.13 -0.82
C GLU A 110 2.90 -14.55 -2.17
N CYS A 111 4.18 -14.25 -2.40
CA CYS A 111 4.86 -14.60 -3.63
C CYS A 111 5.62 -15.93 -3.47
N ASP A 112 5.10 -17.00 -4.06
CA ASP A 112 5.74 -18.32 -4.07
C ASP A 112 7.06 -18.38 -4.86
N GLY A 113 7.44 -17.30 -5.56
CA GLY A 113 8.61 -17.22 -6.44
C GLY A 113 8.52 -18.05 -7.72
N ARG A 114 7.45 -18.84 -7.91
CA ARG A 114 7.20 -19.66 -9.10
C ARG A 114 5.85 -19.34 -9.70
N CYS A 115 5.83 -18.54 -10.77
CA CYS A 115 4.59 -18.27 -11.49
C CYS A 115 4.81 -18.14 -13.00
N ARG A 116 3.78 -18.46 -13.79
CA ARG A 116 3.78 -18.28 -15.26
C ARG A 116 3.90 -16.82 -15.72
N HIS A 117 3.74 -15.88 -14.79
CA HIS A 117 3.80 -14.43 -15.02
C HIS A 117 5.14 -13.83 -14.57
N TYR A 118 6.11 -14.68 -14.22
CA TYR A 118 7.44 -14.25 -13.83
C TYR A 118 8.11 -13.51 -14.98
N THR A 119 8.57 -12.30 -14.70
CA THR A 119 9.40 -11.55 -15.63
C THR A 119 10.36 -10.68 -14.85
N ILE A 120 11.60 -10.63 -15.32
CA ILE A 120 12.63 -9.76 -14.77
C ILE A 120 12.42 -8.32 -15.26
N LEU A 121 12.75 -7.33 -14.43
CA LEU A 121 12.90 -5.94 -14.87
C LEU A 121 14.12 -5.89 -15.81
N LYS A 122 13.96 -5.43 -17.05
CA LYS A 122 15.08 -5.22 -17.96
C LYS A 122 15.79 -3.91 -17.62
N SER A 123 16.76 -3.96 -16.69
CA SER A 123 17.92 -3.05 -16.67
C SER A 123 18.98 -3.50 -15.64
N ASP A 124 20.15 -3.82 -16.17
CA ASP A 124 21.51 -3.94 -15.60
C ASP A 124 21.72 -4.41 -14.14
N ASN A 125 22.18 -5.67 -14.02
CA ASN A 125 23.11 -6.19 -13.01
C ASN A 125 23.08 -5.56 -11.60
N ASN A 126 22.04 -5.85 -10.81
CA ASN A 126 22.22 -6.12 -9.39
C ASN A 126 20.95 -6.75 -8.80
N ILE A 127 20.90 -8.08 -8.75
CA ILE A 127 19.92 -8.82 -7.92
C ILE A 127 20.57 -8.96 -6.53
N ASN A 128 20.78 -7.84 -5.84
CA ASN A 128 21.19 -7.81 -4.43
C ASN A 128 19.99 -7.29 -3.63
N GLY A 129 19.04 -8.17 -3.35
CA GLY A 129 17.83 -7.85 -2.58
C GLY A 129 17.15 -9.10 -2.04
N CYS A 130 17.92 -10.19 -1.93
CA CYS A 130 17.49 -11.49 -1.46
C CYS A 130 18.40 -11.87 -0.27
N ASP A 131 18.38 -11.06 0.78
CA ASP A 131 18.91 -11.48 2.08
C ASP A 131 17.71 -11.65 3.03
N ASP A 132 17.79 -12.77 3.77
CA ASP A 132 16.74 -13.47 4.54
C ASP A 132 15.87 -12.61 5.49
#